data_AF-A0A2E3PB11-F1
#
_entry.id   AF-A0A2E3PB11-F1
#
_cell.length_a   1.000
_cell.length_b   1.000
_cell.length_c   1.000
_cell.angle_alpha   90.00
_cell.angle_beta   90.00
_cell.angle_gamma   90.00
#
_symmetry.space_group_name_H-M   'P 1'
#
loop_
_entity.id
_entity.type
_entity.pdbx_description
1 polymer ?
#
loop_
_entity_poly.entity_id
_entity_poly.type
_entity_poly.pdbx_seq_one_letter_code
_entity_poly.pdbx_strand_id
1 'polypeptide(L)' 'MSNSAAANDDKTAHRLSVSLTAEQHRELNEIARKNRVSVAWVIREAIDRLLKDDMPLLHVGKE' A
#
# COMPACT_ATOMS: atom_id res chain seq x y z
N MET A 1 30.27 -4.49 -26.01
CA MET A 1 28.92 -4.08 -26.45
C MET A 1 28.05 -4.05 -25.22
N SER A 2 27.80 -2.87 -24.69
CA SER A 2 26.96 -2.61 -23.53
C SER A 2 25.50 -2.73 -23.92
N ASN A 3 24.71 -3.53 -23.21
CA ASN A 3 23.25 -3.53 -23.38
C ASN A 3 22.60 -3.07 -22.09
N SER A 4 22.38 -1.75 -22.01
CA SER A 4 21.47 -1.15 -21.05
C SER A 4 20.04 -1.49 -21.46
N ALA A 5 19.35 -2.28 -20.65
CA ALA A 5 17.89 -2.37 -20.67
C ALA A 5 17.36 -1.66 -19.42
N ALA A 6 17.32 -0.33 -19.49
CA ALA A 6 16.49 0.48 -18.61
C ALA A 6 15.02 0.23 -18.98
N ALA A 7 14.29 -0.45 -18.11
CA ALA A 7 12.82 -0.36 -17.94
C ALA A 7 12.32 -1.48 -17.00
N ASN A 8 12.46 -1.30 -15.68
CA ASN A 8 11.67 -2.07 -14.71
C ASN A 8 11.55 -1.37 -13.34
N ASP A 9 11.61 -0.04 -13.32
CA ASP A 9 11.61 0.72 -12.06
C ASP A 9 10.22 0.85 -11.40
N ASP A 10 9.15 0.44 -12.11
CA ASP A 10 7.77 0.43 -11.57
C ASP A 10 7.38 -0.88 -10.85
N LYS A 11 8.32 -1.82 -10.67
CA LYS A 11 8.06 -3.16 -10.09
C LYS A 11 8.84 -3.46 -8.82
N THR A 12 9.48 -2.46 -8.22
CA THR A 12 10.23 -2.63 -6.97
C THR A 12 9.27 -2.68 -5.78
N ALA A 13 8.75 -3.88 -5.50
CA ALA A 13 8.02 -4.12 -4.26
C ALA A 13 8.97 -3.97 -3.05
N HIS A 14 8.79 -2.92 -2.25
CA HIS A 14 9.54 -2.73 -1.02
C HIS A 14 8.93 -3.55 0.11
N ARG A 15 9.70 -4.50 0.66
CA ARG A 15 9.27 -5.32 1.79
C ARG A 15 9.60 -4.62 3.11
N LEU A 16 8.57 -4.40 3.93
CA LEU A 16 8.69 -3.94 5.31
C LEU A 16 8.35 -5.08 6.26
N SER A 17 9.04 -5.14 7.40
CA SER A 17 8.74 -6.09 8.47
C SER A 17 8.24 -5.31 9.68
N VAL A 18 6.97 -5.48 10.01
CA VAL A 18 6.32 -4.83 11.15
C VAL A 18 5.57 -5.88 11.98
N SER A 19 5.54 -5.68 13.29
CA SER A 19 4.78 -6.53 14.20
C SER A 19 3.40 -5.95 14.42
N LEU A 20 2.37 -6.77 14.29
CA LEU A 20 0.99 -6.41 14.62
C LEU A 20 0.65 -6.90 16.02
N THR A 21 -0.25 -6.19 16.71
CA THR A 21 -0.88 -6.75 17.90
C THR A 21 -1.75 -7.95 17.52
N ALA A 22 -2.03 -8.84 18.47
CA ALA A 22 -2.88 -10.00 18.24
C ALA A 22 -4.29 -9.60 17.74
N GLU A 23 -4.81 -8.49 18.25
CA GLU A 23 -6.08 -7.92 17.83
C GLU A 23 -6.05 -7.42 16.40
N GLN A 24 -5.05 -6.60 16.03
CA GLN A 24 -4.87 -6.12 14.66
C GLN A 24 -4.75 -7.28 13.66
N HIS A 25 -3.98 -8.31 14.01
CA HIS A 25 -3.86 -9.49 13.16
C HIS A 25 -5.20 -10.23 13.00
N ARG A 26 -5.98 -10.39 14.08
CA ARG A 26 -7.30 -11.04 14.04
C ARG A 26 -8.28 -10.28 13.14
N GLU A 27 -8.37 -8.97 13.32
CA GLU A 27 -9.28 -8.11 12.56
C GLU A 27 -8.93 -8.08 11.07
N LEU A 28 -7.64 -7.91 10.73
CA LEU A 28 -7.19 -7.94 9.34
C LEU A 28 -7.51 -9.27 8.66
N ASN A 29 -7.37 -10.40 9.36
CA ASN A 29 -7.75 -11.72 8.84
C ASN A 29 -9.26 -11.83 8.61
N GLU A 30 -10.09 -11.27 9.50
CA GLU A 30 -11.53 -11.28 9.32
C GLU A 30 -11.96 -10.45 8.10
N ILE A 31 -11.38 -9.25 7.93
CA ILE A 31 -11.62 -8.39 6.77
C ILE A 31 -11.19 -9.10 5.48
N ALA A 32 -10.00 -9.70 5.48
CA ALA A 32 -9.47 -10.45 4.34
C ALA A 32 -10.41 -11.60 3.94
N ARG A 33 -10.89 -12.39 4.93
CA ARG A 33 -11.83 -13.48 4.72
C ARG A 33 -13.18 -13.01 4.17
N LYS A 34 -13.76 -11.94 4.75
CA LYS A 34 -15.05 -11.38 4.31
C LYS A 34 -15.00 -10.92 2.85
N ASN A 35 -13.88 -10.31 2.45
CA ASN A 35 -13.70 -9.75 1.10
C ASN A 35 -13.03 -10.72 0.10
N ARG A 36 -12.68 -11.94 0.52
CA ARG A 36 -11.97 -12.96 -0.30
C ARG A 36 -10.65 -12.45 -0.89
N VAL A 37 -9.92 -11.67 -0.09
CA VAL A 37 -8.60 -11.10 -0.44
C VAL A 37 -7.56 -11.55 0.58
N SER A 38 -6.27 -11.29 0.30
CA SER A 38 -5.19 -11.55 1.27
C SER A 38 -5.04 -10.40 2.26
N VAL A 39 -4.51 -10.69 3.46
CA VAL A 39 -4.16 -9.66 4.45
C VAL A 39 -3.19 -8.62 3.86
N ALA A 40 -2.23 -9.06 3.04
CA ALA A 40 -1.32 -8.15 2.36
C ALA A 40 -2.04 -7.18 1.40
N TRP A 41 -3.13 -7.61 0.75
CA TRP A 41 -3.96 -6.72 -0.04
C TRP A 41 -4.69 -5.68 0.84
N VAL A 42 -5.26 -6.12 1.96
CA VAL A 42 -5.94 -5.23 2.92
C VAL A 42 -4.99 -4.15 3.43
N ILE A 43 -3.75 -4.52 3.77
CA ILE A 43 -2.73 -3.57 4.23
C ILE A 43 -2.40 -2.56 3.14
N ARG A 44 -2.21 -2.99 1.88
CA ARG A 44 -1.93 -2.07 0.77
C ARG A 44 -3.09 -1.09 0.53
N GLU A 45 -4.32 -1.59 0.52
CA GLU A 45 -5.52 -0.75 0.34
C GLU A 45 -5.67 0.27 1.48
N ALA A 46 -5.38 -0.13 2.73
CA ALA A 46 -5.41 0.78 3.88
C ALA A 46 -4.33 1.88 3.78
N ILE A 47 -3.12 1.53 3.33
CA ILE A 47 -2.05 2.49 3.07
C ILE A 47 -2.44 3.44 1.94
N ASP A 48 -3.00 2.93 0.84
CA ASP A 48 -3.43 3.77 -0.29
C ASP A 48 -4.50 4.79 0.13
N ARG A 49 -5.42 4.41 1.02
CA ARG A 49 -6.42 5.33 1.59
C ARG A 49 -5.78 6.36 2.51
N LEU A 50 -4.94 5.91 3.44
CA LEU A 50 -4.20 6.79 4.34
C LEU A 50 -3.42 7.87 3.56
N LEU A 51 -2.68 7.47 2.53
CA LEU A 51 -1.88 8.38 1.71
C LEU A 51 -2.75 9.36 0.89
N LYS A 52 -3.93 8.93 0.44
CA LYS A 52 -4.88 9.83 -0.26
C LYS A 52 -5.50 10.84 0.68
N ASP A 53 -5.84 10.42 1.90
CA ASP A 53 -6.45 11.27 2.91
C ASP A 53 -5.43 12.28 3.48
N ASP A 54 -4.18 11.85 3.66
CA ASP A 54 -3.06 12.69 4.11
C ASP A 54 -2.46 13.58 3.01
N MET A 55 -2.91 13.44 1.76
CA MET A 55 -2.58 14.34 0.67
C MET A 55 -3.70 15.40 0.56
N PRO A 56 -3.64 16.52 1.31
CA PRO A 56 -4.51 17.63 1.01
C PRO A 56 -4.19 18.05 -0.42
N LEU A 57 -5.21 18.02 -1.29
CA LEU A 57 -5.11 18.46 -2.68
C LEU A 57 -4.52 19.88 -2.72
N LEU A 58 -3.20 20.00 -2.87
CA LEU A 58 -2.59 21.25 -3.30
C LEU A 58 -3.01 21.43 -4.76
N HIS A 59 -3.99 22.30 -4.98
CA HIS A 59 -4.05 23.39 -5.97
C HIS A 59 -5.51 23.85 -6.20
N VAL A 60 -6.07 24.58 -5.24
CA VAL A 60 -6.98 25.72 -5.56
C VAL A 60 -6.44 26.94 -4.82
N GLY A 61 -5.36 27.48 -5.37
CA GLY A 61 -4.87 28.82 -5.11
C GLY A 61 -4.62 29.45 -6.47
N LYS A 62 -5.70 29.79 -7.17
CA LYS A 62 -5.66 30.64 -8.35
C LYS A 62 -5.88 32.06 -7.85
N GLU A 63 -4.80 32.80 -7.64
CA GLU A 63 -4.74 34.28 -7.70
C GLU A 63 -3.42 34.70 -8.32
#